data_AF-A0A6J6MJE7-F1
#
_entry.id   AF-A0A6J6MJE7-F1
#
_cell.length_a   1.000
_cell.length_b   1.000
_cell.length_c   1.000
_cell.angle_alpha   90.00
_cell.angle_beta   90.00
_cell.angle_gamma   90.00
#
_symmetry.space_group_name_H-M   'P 1'
#
loop_
_entity.id
_entity.type
_entity.pdbx_description
1 polymer ?
#
loop_
_entity_poly.entity_id
_entity_poly.type
_entity_poly.pdbx_seq_one_letter_code
_entity_poly.pdbx_strand_id
1 'polypeptide(L)'
;MNNRLATDAELGGAYAAAHDDYIAARSALGVEVPEIENISAGGMPDRVKCLHSLVAHSLAAGPDVNPLGDEALAKLPKWWEVQPCSEVE
;
A
#
# COMPACT_ATOMS: atom_id res chain seq x y z
N MET A 1 7.80 -11.75 -0.98
CA MET A 1 6.92 -11.06 -0.02
C MET A 1 5.80 -11.99 0.48
N ASN A 2 4.95 -12.58 -0.38
CA ASN A 2 3.85 -13.46 0.07
C ASN A 2 4.25 -14.56 1.07
N ASN A 3 5.35 -15.29 0.84
CA ASN A 3 5.78 -16.34 1.77
C ASN A 3 6.07 -15.80 3.18
N ARG A 4 6.72 -14.63 3.29
CA ARG A 4 6.99 -13.97 4.58
C ARG A 4 5.69 -13.55 5.24
N LEU A 5 4.79 -12.92 4.49
CA LEU A 5 3.50 -12.48 5.00
C LEU A 5 2.68 -13.63 5.61
N ALA A 6 2.78 -14.84 5.03
CA ALA A 6 2.07 -16.02 5.54
C ALA A 6 2.67 -16.62 6.82
N THR A 7 3.92 -16.31 7.17
CA THR A 7 4.65 -16.98 8.27
C THR A 7 5.10 -16.04 9.38
N ASP A 8 5.21 -14.75 9.08
CA ASP A 8 5.68 -13.72 10.00
C ASP A 8 4.47 -12.96 10.56
N ALA A 9 4.13 -13.27 11.82
CA ALA A 9 2.96 -12.71 12.47
C ALA A 9 3.08 -11.19 12.73
N GLU A 10 4.30 -10.68 12.93
CA GLU A 10 4.54 -9.26 13.14
C GLU A 10 4.33 -8.48 11.83
N LEU A 11 4.92 -8.97 10.74
CA LEU A 11 4.68 -8.43 9.41
C LEU A 11 3.20 -8.51 9.02
N GLY A 12 2.54 -9.63 9.29
CA GLY A 12 1.11 -9.80 9.04
C GLY A 12 0.26 -8.80 9.81
N GLY A 13 0.57 -8.59 11.10
CA GLY A 13 -0.11 -7.60 11.94
C GLY A 13 0.09 -6.17 11.44
N ALA A 14 1.32 -5.78 11.10
CA ALA A 14 1.60 -4.46 10.55
C ALA A 14 0.91 -4.23 9.20
N TYR A 15 0.87 -5.25 8.34
CA TYR A 15 0.20 -5.16 7.04
C TYR A 15 -1.33 -5.14 7.16
N ALA A 16 -1.90 -5.76 8.20
CA ALA A 16 -3.32 -5.62 8.56
C ALA A 16 -3.63 -4.23 9.15
N ALA A 17 -2.75 -3.66 9.97
CA ALA A 17 -2.92 -2.27 10.42
C ALA A 17 -2.91 -1.29 9.25
N ALA A 18 -2.02 -1.49 8.26
CA ALA A 18 -1.99 -0.72 7.03
C ALA A 18 -3.30 -0.83 6.21
N HIS A 19 -3.94 -1.99 6.24
CA HIS A 19 -5.26 -2.20 5.66
C HIS A 19 -6.32 -1.33 6.34
N ASP A 20 -6.38 -1.39 7.68
CA ASP A 20 -7.35 -0.64 8.47
C ASP A 20 -7.16 0.88 8.29
N ASP A 21 -5.91 1.36 8.27
CA ASP A 21 -5.57 2.76 8.01
C ASP A 21 -6.05 3.22 6.64
N TYR A 22 -5.87 2.39 5.59
CA TYR A 22 -6.39 2.69 4.26
C TYR A 22 -7.91 2.83 4.26
N ILE A 23 -8.61 1.91 4.92
CA ILE A 23 -10.08 1.93 5.00
C ILE A 23 -10.53 3.17 5.78
N ALA A 24 -9.89 3.48 6.90
CA ALA A 24 -10.20 4.67 7.71
C ALA A 24 -10.01 5.96 6.89
N ALA A 25 -8.89 6.10 6.18
CA ALA A 25 -8.61 7.25 5.32
C ALA A 25 -9.64 7.40 4.20
N ARG A 26 -10.06 6.29 3.56
CA ARG A 26 -11.11 6.31 2.54
C ARG A 26 -12.47 6.68 3.14
N SER A 27 -12.84 6.07 4.26
CA SER A 27 -14.14 6.32 4.92
C SER A 27 -14.27 7.76 5.40
N ALA A 28 -13.17 8.42 5.77
CA ALA A 28 -13.15 9.84 6.12
C ALA A 28 -13.59 10.78 4.97
N LEU A 29 -13.59 10.31 3.71
CA LEU A 29 -14.11 11.06 2.57
C LEU A 29 -15.65 11.13 2.54
N GLY A 30 -16.34 10.35 3.38
CA GLY A 30 -17.82 10.34 3.45
C GLY A 30 -18.51 9.74 2.23
N VAL A 31 -17.78 8.98 1.41
CA VAL A 31 -18.30 8.30 0.23
C VAL A 31 -18.26 6.79 0.47
N GLU A 32 -19.43 6.17 0.55
CA GLU A 32 -19.56 4.71 0.61
C GLU A 32 -19.68 4.13 -0.80
N VAL A 33 -18.91 3.08 -1.06
CA VAL A 33 -18.94 2.30 -2.30
C VAL A 33 -18.98 0.82 -1.93
N PRO A 34 -20.17 0.20 -1.88
CA PRO A 34 -20.34 -1.17 -1.39
C PRO A 34 -19.49 -2.22 -2.12
N GLU A 35 -19.22 -2.03 -3.41
CA GLU A 35 -18.45 -2.95 -4.25
C GLU A 35 -16.98 -3.09 -3.81
N ILE A 36 -16.48 -2.15 -3.00
CA ILE A 36 -15.11 -2.13 -2.50
C ILE A 36 -15.04 -2.14 -0.96
N GLU A 37 -16.13 -2.56 -0.31
CA GLU A 37 -16.14 -2.76 1.14
C GLU A 37 -15.02 -3.75 1.54
N ASN A 38 -14.23 -3.38 2.55
CA ASN A 38 -13.05 -4.13 3.00
C ASN A 38 -12.01 -4.43 1.90
N ILE A 39 -12.04 -3.71 0.77
CA ILE A 39 -11.01 -3.77 -0.27
C ILE A 39 -10.09 -2.57 -0.13
N SER A 40 -8.79 -2.84 -0.06
CA SER A 40 -7.74 -1.83 0.04
C SER A 40 -6.65 -2.05 -1.03
N ALA A 41 -5.52 -1.34 -0.89
CA ALA A 41 -4.43 -1.39 -1.86
C ALA A 41 -3.77 -2.79 -1.99
N GLY A 42 -3.38 -3.13 -3.23
CA GLY A 42 -2.43 -4.21 -3.50
C GLY A 42 -2.77 -5.62 -3.01
N GLY A 43 -4.01 -5.92 -2.61
CA GLY A 43 -4.42 -7.22 -2.09
C GLY A 43 -4.29 -7.39 -0.56
N MET A 44 -4.03 -6.29 0.16
CA MET A 44 -4.09 -6.23 1.62
C MET A 44 -5.45 -6.71 2.16
N PRO A 45 -5.49 -7.36 3.33
CA PRO A 45 -4.35 -7.66 4.20
C PRO A 45 -3.70 -9.04 3.94
N ASP A 46 -4.34 -9.93 3.18
CA ASP A 46 -3.94 -11.35 3.20
C ASP A 46 -2.85 -11.72 2.20
N ARG A 47 -2.61 -10.87 1.19
CA ARG A 47 -1.66 -11.15 0.12
C ARG A 47 -1.04 -9.90 -0.48
N VAL A 48 0.06 -10.11 -1.17
CA VAL A 48 0.67 -9.14 -2.09
C VAL A 48 0.27 -9.51 -3.50
N LYS A 49 -0.67 -8.74 -4.07
CA LYS A 49 -1.12 -8.85 -5.47
C LYS A 49 -0.26 -8.01 -6.40
N CYS A 50 -0.23 -6.69 -6.21
CA CYS A 50 0.45 -5.78 -7.12
C CYS A 50 1.23 -4.71 -6.38
N LEU A 51 2.55 -4.70 -6.58
CA LEU A 51 3.47 -3.84 -5.82
C LEU A 51 3.26 -2.35 -6.07
N HIS A 52 2.91 -1.95 -7.30
CA HIS A 52 2.67 -0.54 -7.62
C HIS A 52 1.56 0.08 -6.76
N SER A 53 0.54 -0.70 -6.39
CA SER A 53 -0.55 -0.22 -5.54
C SER A 53 -0.10 -0.09 -4.08
N LEU A 54 0.79 -0.96 -3.59
CA LEU A 54 1.37 -0.84 -2.24
C LEU A 54 2.32 0.35 -2.15
N VAL A 55 3.15 0.55 -3.18
CA VAL A 55 4.01 1.73 -3.31
C VAL A 55 3.18 3.01 -3.29
N ALA A 56 2.08 3.07 -4.05
CA ALA A 56 1.18 4.21 -4.03
C ALA A 56 0.57 4.46 -2.63
N HIS A 57 0.21 3.39 -1.91
CA HIS A 57 -0.28 3.52 -0.54
C HIS A 57 0.80 4.07 0.39
N SER A 58 2.03 3.55 0.35
CA SER A 58 3.15 4.07 1.15
C SER A 58 3.45 5.54 0.89
N LEU A 59 3.45 5.96 -0.38
CA LEU A 59 3.65 7.37 -0.73
C LEU A 59 2.54 8.28 -0.20
N ALA A 60 1.31 7.78 -0.11
CA ALA A 60 0.15 8.54 0.38
C ALA A 60 0.05 8.56 1.91
N ALA A 61 0.30 7.42 2.57
CA ALA A 61 0.14 7.25 4.02
C ALA A 61 1.38 7.71 4.81
N GLY A 62 2.55 7.69 4.18
CA GLY A 62 3.82 8.00 4.82
C GLY A 62 4.64 6.75 5.17
N PRO A 63 5.92 6.95 5.56
CA PRO A 63 6.83 5.87 5.89
C PRO A 63 6.34 5.08 7.11
N ASP A 64 6.72 3.80 7.15
CA ASP A 64 6.46 2.84 8.22
C ASP A 64 4.98 2.44 8.39
N VAL A 65 4.06 2.97 7.58
CA VAL A 65 2.65 2.56 7.58
C VAL A 65 2.45 1.24 6.84
N ASN A 66 3.01 1.09 5.64
CA ASN A 66 2.87 -0.11 4.83
C ASN A 66 4.23 -0.77 4.59
N PRO A 67 4.63 -1.73 5.43
CA PRO A 67 6.01 -2.26 5.41
C PRO A 67 6.41 -2.90 4.07
N LEU A 68 5.45 -3.50 3.36
CA LEU A 68 5.71 -4.11 2.05
C LEU A 68 5.69 -3.10 0.91
N GLY A 69 4.88 -2.04 1.05
CA GLY A 69 4.93 -0.88 0.15
C GLY A 69 6.25 -0.13 0.27
N ASP A 70 6.75 0.04 1.50
CA ASP A 70 8.02 0.72 1.79
C ASP A 70 9.22 -0.09 1.31
N GLU A 71 9.21 -1.40 1.54
CA GLU A 71 10.24 -2.30 0.99
C GLU A 71 10.25 -2.24 -0.55
N ALA A 72 9.08 -2.18 -1.19
CA ALA A 72 8.98 -2.06 -2.64
C ALA A 72 9.47 -0.69 -3.12
N LEU A 73 9.07 0.40 -2.47
CA LEU A 73 9.47 1.76 -2.79
C LEU A 73 10.99 1.94 -2.68
N ALA A 74 11.61 1.41 -1.63
CA ALA A 74 13.06 1.48 -1.41
C ALA A 74 13.87 0.74 -2.49
N LYS A 75 13.27 -0.23 -3.19
CA LYS A 75 13.92 -0.96 -4.30
C LYS A 75 13.82 -0.23 -5.63
N LEU A 76 12.94 0.75 -5.76
CA LEU A 76 12.75 1.49 -7.01
C LEU A 76 13.84 2.55 -7.16
N PRO A 77 14.36 2.78 -8.39
CA PRO A 77 15.12 3.99 -8.66
C PRO A 77 14.19 5.20 -8.49
N LYS A 78 14.71 6.29 -7.94
CA LYS A 78 13.95 7.50 -7.68
C LYS A 78 13.79 8.38 -8.92
N TRP A 79 13.34 7.78 -10.02
CA TRP A 79 13.16 8.49 -11.30
C TRP A 79 12.17 9.66 -11.17
N TRP A 80 11.20 9.55 -10.26
CA TRP A 80 10.20 10.59 -9.97
C TRP A 80 10.79 11.86 -9.32
N GLU A 81 12.02 11.81 -8.78
CA GLU A 81 12.71 13.02 -8.28
C GLU A 81 13.23 13.90 -9.43
N VAL A 82 13.46 13.31 -10.61
CA VAL A 82 14.11 13.99 -11.76
C VAL A 82 13.24 14.08 -13.02
N GLN A 83 12.19 13.27 -13.11
CA GLN A 83 11.20 13.32 -14.19
C GLN A 83 9.78 13.33 -13.60
N PRO A 84 9.08 14.48 -13.58
CA PRO A 84 7.70 14.53 -13.12
C PRO A 84 6.79 13.72 -14.05
N CYS A 85 5.84 12.98 -13.48
CA CYS A 85 4.90 12.14 -14.22
C CYS A 85 4.02 12.89 -15.25
N SER A 86 4.05 14.22 -15.24
CA SER A 86 3.35 15.10 -16.18
C SER A 86 4.09 15.31 -17.50
N GLU A 87 5.40 15.02 -17.54
CA GLU A 87 6.23 15.20 -18.73
C GLU A 87 6.51 13.83 -19.34
N VAL A 88 5.72 13.48 -20.35
CA VAL A 88 5.93 12.29 -21.19
C VAL A 88 6.47 12.80 -22.52
N GLU A 89 7.73 12.47 -22.85
CA GLU A 89 8.31 12.70 -24.18
C GLU A 89 7.63 11.82 -25.25
#